data_AF-A0A087XGZ7-F1
#
_entry.id   AF-A0A087XGZ7-F1
#
_cell.length_a   1.000
_cell.length_b   1.000
_cell.length_c   1.000
_cell.angle_alpha   90.00
_cell.angle_beta   90.00
_cell.angle_gamma   90.00
#
_symmetry.space_group_name_H-M   'P 1'
#
loop_
_entity.id
_entity.type
_entity.pdbx_description
1 polymer ?
#
loop_
_entity_poly.entity_id
_entity_poly.type
_entity_poly.pdbx_seq_one_letter_code
_entity_poly.pdbx_strand_id
1 'polypeptide(L)'
;MKKKTLDTSRCQISDESKDEEIQEESERKKEKKSKKAEKTPSTLASYNSNCRETSSSGSEHNERVTSPMSVEDLENFALRPAPRDVTIQCRVTRDRRGMEKGIYPTYYLHMEKEDGKRVFLMAGRKRKKCKTSNYLISIDPTNLTRDANCYIGKLRSNVLGTKFTVYDGGENPEKKPFIKESESVRQELAAICYETNVLGFKGPRKMTVIIPGMLENDERVSICPKNELETLLVRHSNGNADKLVTLVNKSPTWNEQTQSYVLNFHGRVTQASVKNFQIIHPDNEDYIVMQFGRVAEDVFSMDYSFPMCALQAFAITLSSFDGKLACE
;
A
#
# COMPACT_ATOMS: atom_id res chain seq x y z
N MET A 1 -71.06 -21.03 -16.55
CA MET A 1 -70.40 -21.09 -15.22
C MET A 1 -69.59 -22.39 -15.11
N LYS A 2 -68.46 -22.33 -14.40
CA LYS A 2 -67.52 -23.40 -13.98
C LYS A 2 -66.27 -23.61 -14.87
N LYS A 3 -65.15 -23.15 -14.30
CA LYS A 3 -63.75 -23.37 -14.68
C LYS A 3 -63.39 -24.86 -14.65
N LYS A 4 -62.51 -25.29 -15.55
CA LYS A 4 -61.75 -26.55 -15.45
C LYS A 4 -60.26 -26.22 -15.25
N THR A 5 -59.69 -26.85 -14.25
CA THR A 5 -58.26 -26.95 -13.89
C THR A 5 -57.93 -28.44 -13.77
N LEU A 6 -56.61 -28.75 -13.77
CA LEU A 6 -55.93 -30.06 -13.58
C LEU A 6 -55.62 -30.81 -14.89
N ASP A 7 -54.48 -31.47 -15.09
CA ASP A 7 -53.28 -31.72 -14.27
C ASP A 7 -52.17 -32.16 -15.23
N THR A 8 -50.88 -32.00 -14.88
CA THR A 8 -49.77 -32.57 -15.68
C THR A 8 -48.91 -33.47 -14.82
N SER A 9 -48.71 -34.68 -15.33
CA SER A 9 -48.16 -35.85 -14.70
C SER A 9 -46.68 -35.72 -14.31
N ARG A 10 -46.38 -36.26 -13.13
CA ARG A 10 -45.08 -36.45 -12.49
C ARG A 10 -44.29 -37.58 -13.19
N CYS A 11 -43.01 -37.38 -13.48
CA CYS A 11 -42.03 -38.45 -13.70
C CYS A 11 -40.83 -38.19 -12.76
N GLN A 12 -40.53 -39.19 -11.93
CA GLN A 12 -39.40 -39.22 -10.99
C GLN A 12 -38.27 -40.04 -11.63
N ILE A 13 -37.05 -39.50 -11.68
CA ILE A 13 -35.80 -40.27 -11.81
C ILE A 13 -34.78 -39.62 -10.86
N SER A 14 -34.09 -40.48 -10.11
CA SER A 14 -33.26 -40.31 -8.91
C SER A 14 -31.89 -39.63 -9.14
N ASP A 15 -31.51 -38.77 -8.20
CA ASP A 15 -30.26 -37.98 -8.10
C ASP A 15 -29.24 -38.59 -7.10
N GLU A 16 -28.88 -39.88 -7.22
CA GLU A 16 -27.90 -40.50 -6.28
C GLU A 16 -26.55 -40.86 -6.93
N SER A 17 -26.36 -40.64 -8.23
CA SER A 17 -25.11 -41.03 -8.94
C SER A 17 -24.12 -39.88 -9.22
N LYS A 18 -24.43 -38.64 -8.80
CA LYS A 18 -23.56 -37.47 -9.06
C LYS A 18 -22.65 -37.07 -7.90
N ASP A 19 -22.94 -37.53 -6.69
CA ASP A 19 -22.17 -37.11 -5.50
C ASP A 19 -20.88 -37.95 -5.31
N GLU A 20 -20.83 -39.18 -5.83
CA GLU A 20 -19.64 -40.03 -5.75
C GLU A 20 -18.52 -39.61 -6.74
N GLU A 21 -18.87 -39.11 -7.93
CA GLU A 21 -17.88 -38.61 -8.91
C GLU A 21 -17.18 -37.32 -8.44
N ILE A 22 -17.85 -36.49 -7.61
CA ILE A 22 -17.29 -35.24 -7.11
C ILE A 22 -16.25 -35.48 -5.99
N GLN A 23 -16.41 -36.57 -5.22
CA GLN A 23 -15.47 -36.91 -4.15
C GLN A 23 -14.14 -37.46 -4.70
N GLU A 24 -14.16 -38.34 -5.71
CA GLU A 24 -12.92 -38.88 -6.30
C GLU A 24 -12.07 -37.82 -7.03
N GLU A 25 -12.70 -36.81 -7.65
CA GLU A 25 -11.98 -35.72 -8.30
C GLU A 25 -11.30 -34.78 -7.27
N SER A 26 -11.87 -34.69 -6.06
CA SER A 26 -11.34 -33.88 -4.96
C SER A 26 -10.10 -34.53 -4.31
N GLU A 27 -10.04 -35.86 -4.24
CA GLU A 27 -8.90 -36.60 -3.69
C GLU A 27 -7.73 -36.63 -4.67
N ARG A 28 -7.98 -36.81 -5.98
CA ARG A 28 -6.93 -36.70 -7.01
C ARG A 28 -6.33 -35.30 -7.13
N LYS A 29 -7.09 -34.24 -6.79
CA LYS A 29 -6.58 -32.85 -6.69
C LYS A 29 -5.74 -32.63 -5.42
N LYS A 30 -6.01 -33.35 -4.32
CA LYS A 30 -5.18 -33.32 -3.10
C LYS A 30 -3.84 -34.03 -3.30
N GLU A 31 -3.80 -35.19 -3.96
CA GLU A 31 -2.55 -35.91 -4.21
C GLU A 31 -1.60 -35.16 -5.17
N LYS A 32 -2.12 -34.51 -6.21
CA LYS A 32 -1.30 -33.68 -7.12
C LYS A 32 -0.71 -32.43 -6.45
N LYS A 33 -1.27 -31.98 -5.32
CA LYS A 33 -0.73 -30.87 -4.51
C LYS A 33 0.48 -31.28 -3.65
N SER A 34 0.69 -32.58 -3.43
CA SER A 34 1.77 -33.11 -2.56
C SER A 34 3.13 -33.29 -3.25
N LYS A 35 3.21 -33.24 -4.59
CA LYS A 35 4.45 -33.57 -5.35
C LYS A 35 5.09 -32.41 -6.12
N LYS A 36 4.75 -31.16 -5.82
CA LYS A 36 5.40 -29.98 -6.43
C LYS A 36 5.86 -28.97 -5.38
N ALA A 37 6.56 -29.48 -4.37
CA ALA A 37 7.35 -28.69 -3.44
C ALA A 37 8.82 -28.85 -3.82
N GLU A 38 9.29 -28.10 -4.82
CA GLU A 38 10.73 -27.90 -5.01
C GLU A 38 10.96 -26.59 -5.77
N LYS A 39 11.71 -25.70 -5.09
CA LYS A 39 12.31 -24.42 -5.54
C LYS A 39 11.37 -23.24 -5.78
N THR A 40 10.88 -22.65 -4.69
CA THR A 40 10.44 -21.24 -4.61
C THR A 40 11.57 -20.35 -4.08
N PRO A 41 11.78 -19.14 -4.63
CA PRO A 41 12.70 -18.16 -4.07
C PRO A 41 12.11 -17.56 -2.77
N SER A 42 12.99 -17.25 -1.82
CA SER A 42 12.73 -16.75 -0.46
C SER A 42 11.73 -15.59 -0.38
N THR A 43 10.56 -15.82 0.23
CA THR A 43 9.53 -14.79 0.53
C THR A 43 10.00 -13.86 1.65
N LEU A 44 9.54 -12.60 1.70
CA LEU A 44 9.81 -11.61 2.77
C LEU A 44 9.71 -12.17 4.20
N ALA A 45 8.81 -13.15 4.44
CA ALA A 45 8.70 -13.88 5.70
C ALA A 45 10.01 -14.56 6.14
N SER A 46 10.78 -15.12 5.20
CA SER A 46 12.09 -15.74 5.47
C SER A 46 13.19 -14.73 5.81
N TYR A 47 13.04 -13.46 5.40
CA TYR A 47 13.92 -12.37 5.81
C TYR A 47 13.53 -11.74 7.14
N ASN A 48 12.36 -12.09 7.69
CA ASN A 48 11.86 -11.59 8.98
C ASN A 48 11.78 -12.69 10.06
N SER A 49 12.02 -13.97 9.71
CA SER A 49 11.91 -15.11 10.64
C SER A 49 13.11 -15.31 11.57
N ASN A 50 14.19 -14.51 11.45
CA ASN A 50 15.31 -14.58 12.39
C ASN A 50 15.04 -13.89 13.74
N CYS A 51 13.83 -13.41 13.99
CA CYS A 51 13.45 -12.75 15.24
C CYS A 51 12.60 -13.68 16.14
N ARG A 52 13.20 -14.76 16.66
CA ARG A 52 12.91 -15.40 17.98
C ARG A 52 13.47 -16.83 18.05
N GLU A 53 14.71 -16.97 18.50
CA GLU A 53 15.10 -18.06 19.40
C GLU A 53 16.09 -17.49 20.42
N THR A 54 15.65 -17.32 21.66
CA THR A 54 16.52 -16.85 22.74
C THR A 54 17.19 -18.04 23.43
N SER A 55 18.49 -17.86 23.69
CA SER A 55 19.37 -18.50 24.69
C SER A 55 19.94 -19.89 24.41
N SER A 56 21.21 -19.95 23.97
CA SER A 56 22.38 -20.05 24.87
C SER A 56 23.68 -20.33 24.10
N SER A 57 24.78 -19.77 24.63
CA SER A 57 26.22 -19.99 24.32
C SER A 57 26.92 -19.09 23.25
N GLY A 58 27.77 -18.19 23.77
CA GLY A 58 29.15 -17.94 23.32
C GLY A 58 29.46 -17.08 22.08
N SER A 59 30.12 -15.92 22.30
CA SER A 59 31.01 -15.15 21.38
C SER A 59 30.38 -14.62 20.07
N GLU A 60 30.58 -13.39 19.57
CA GLU A 60 31.47 -12.25 19.80
C GLU A 60 30.72 -10.99 19.31
N HIS A 61 30.97 -9.85 19.94
CA HIS A 61 30.34 -8.56 19.62
C HIS A 61 30.60 -8.10 18.17
N ASN A 62 29.53 -7.78 17.44
CA ASN A 62 29.60 -6.76 16.39
C ASN A 62 28.35 -5.87 16.47
N GLU A 63 28.36 -4.94 17.43
CA GLU A 63 27.35 -3.89 17.52
C GLU A 63 27.50 -2.96 16.32
N ARG A 64 26.68 -3.17 15.28
CA ARG A 64 26.38 -2.10 14.33
C ARG A 64 25.52 -1.07 15.06
N VAL A 65 26.19 -0.11 15.68
CA VAL A 65 25.59 1.13 16.14
C VAL A 65 24.83 1.75 14.96
N THR A 66 23.50 1.78 15.07
CA THR A 66 22.60 2.44 14.12
C THR A 66 22.83 3.94 14.21
N SER A 67 23.65 4.49 13.31
CA SER A 67 23.84 5.94 13.21
C SER A 67 22.49 6.63 12.95
N PRO A 68 22.18 7.75 13.63
CA PRO A 68 20.96 8.51 13.37
C PRO A 68 20.94 8.95 11.91
N MET A 69 19.85 8.67 11.20
CA MET A 69 19.73 8.99 9.77
C MET A 69 19.93 10.49 9.53
N SER A 70 20.98 10.86 8.79
CA SER A 70 21.18 12.24 8.36
C SER A 70 20.19 12.58 7.23
N VAL A 71 19.58 13.76 7.31
CA VAL A 71 18.61 14.29 6.33
C VAL A 71 19.32 15.27 5.38
N GLU A 72 20.59 15.03 5.09
CA GLU A 72 21.42 15.95 4.28
C GLU A 72 20.98 15.97 2.82
N ASP A 73 20.50 14.82 2.32
CA ASP A 73 19.96 14.67 0.98
C ASP A 73 18.51 14.19 1.06
N LEU A 74 17.58 15.13 0.85
CA LEU A 74 16.13 14.89 0.91
C LEU A 74 15.65 13.93 -0.18
N GLU A 75 16.26 13.96 -1.37
CA GLU A 75 15.86 13.10 -2.48
C GLU A 75 16.23 11.65 -2.19
N ASN A 76 17.48 11.44 -1.79
CA ASN A 76 17.95 10.11 -1.39
C ASN A 76 17.18 9.60 -0.17
N PHE A 77 16.92 10.45 0.82
CA PHE A 77 16.10 10.08 1.97
C PHE A 77 14.68 9.67 1.56
N ALA A 78 14.05 10.40 0.63
CA ALA A 78 12.68 10.14 0.20
C ALA A 78 12.50 8.74 -0.41
N LEU A 79 13.52 8.27 -1.15
CA LEU A 79 13.50 7.00 -1.87
C LEU A 79 14.06 5.82 -1.06
N ARG A 80 14.93 6.09 -0.08
CA ARG A 80 15.55 5.07 0.78
C ARG A 80 14.50 4.34 1.63
N PRO A 81 14.46 3.00 1.61
CA PRO A 81 13.66 2.23 2.55
C PRO A 81 14.03 2.57 4.00
N ALA A 82 13.06 2.52 4.91
CA ALA A 82 13.35 2.59 6.34
C ALA A 82 14.32 1.44 6.72
N PRO A 83 15.31 1.66 7.59
CA PRO A 83 16.13 0.59 8.11
C PRO A 83 15.28 -0.47 8.81
N ARG A 84 15.76 -1.72 8.83
CA ARG A 84 15.14 -2.79 9.62
C ARG A 84 15.08 -2.40 11.09
N ASP A 85 14.00 -2.81 11.75
CA ASP A 85 13.74 -2.57 13.17
C ASP A 85 13.66 -1.08 13.59
N VAL A 86 13.62 -0.17 12.62
CA VAL A 86 13.45 1.27 12.85
C VAL A 86 12.10 1.71 12.26
N THR A 87 11.33 2.43 13.09
CA THR A 87 10.10 3.08 12.66
C THR A 87 10.35 4.57 12.55
N ILE A 88 10.19 5.11 11.34
CA ILE A 88 10.36 6.53 11.08
C ILE A 88 9.02 7.21 11.36
N GLN A 89 9.02 8.08 12.37
CA GLN A 89 7.84 8.82 12.80
C GLN A 89 7.72 10.13 12.04
N CYS A 90 6.57 10.37 11.43
CA CYS A 90 6.31 11.60 10.67
C CYS A 90 4.96 12.23 11.00
N ARG A 91 4.85 13.49 10.60
CA ARG A 91 3.66 14.32 10.70
C ARG A 91 3.27 14.83 9.33
N VAL A 92 2.01 14.63 8.97
CA VAL A 92 1.41 15.21 7.77
C VAL A 92 0.51 16.38 8.17
N THR A 93 0.76 17.54 7.58
CA THR A 93 -0.05 18.74 7.77
C THR A 93 -0.71 19.14 6.46
N ARG A 94 -2.01 19.40 6.49
CA ARG A 94 -2.81 19.81 5.33
C ARG A 94 -3.04 21.31 5.36
N ASP A 95 -2.49 22.04 4.41
CA ASP A 95 -2.77 23.45 4.25
C ASP A 95 -3.89 23.67 3.23
N ARG A 96 -5.03 24.16 3.72
CA ARG A 96 -6.20 24.54 2.93
C ARG A 96 -6.19 25.98 2.46
N ARG A 97 -5.25 26.81 2.95
CA ARG A 97 -5.13 28.23 2.59
C ARG A 97 -4.64 28.41 1.14
N GLY A 98 -4.14 27.34 0.53
CA GLY A 98 -3.73 27.31 -0.87
C GLY A 98 -4.84 27.67 -1.87
N MET A 99 -4.40 27.83 -3.12
CA MET A 99 -5.19 28.13 -4.34
C MET A 99 -6.64 27.59 -4.34
N GLU A 100 -7.59 28.45 -4.72
CA GLU A 100 -9.03 28.17 -4.87
C GLU A 100 -9.75 27.73 -3.59
N LYS A 101 -9.56 28.47 -2.49
CA LYS A 101 -10.40 28.36 -1.26
C LYS A 101 -10.49 26.93 -0.71
N GLY A 102 -9.39 26.17 -0.75
CA GLY A 102 -9.31 24.84 -0.12
C GLY A 102 -9.72 23.63 -0.98
N ILE A 103 -10.01 23.80 -2.29
CA ILE A 103 -10.36 22.68 -3.18
C ILE A 103 -9.16 21.77 -3.47
N TYR A 104 -7.95 22.34 -3.55
CA TYR A 104 -6.70 21.61 -3.84
C TYR A 104 -5.65 21.89 -2.77
N PRO A 105 -5.84 21.35 -1.55
CA PRO A 105 -4.94 21.62 -0.44
C PRO A 105 -3.53 21.11 -0.72
N THR A 106 -2.54 21.77 -0.12
CA THR A 106 -1.16 21.30 -0.11
C THR A 106 -0.93 20.46 1.13
N TYR A 107 -0.22 19.36 1.00
CA TYR A 107 0.15 18.47 2.09
C TYR A 107 1.64 18.57 2.31
N TYR A 108 2.09 18.69 3.55
CA TYR A 108 3.49 18.72 3.91
C TYR A 108 3.81 17.56 4.84
N LEU A 109 4.88 16.84 4.55
CA LEU A 109 5.42 15.77 5.36
C LEU A 109 6.64 16.28 6.13
N HIS A 110 6.64 16.04 7.43
CA HIS A 110 7.78 16.32 8.30
C HIS A 110 8.16 15.08 9.11
N MET A 111 9.44 14.76 9.20
CA MET A 111 9.96 13.76 10.14
C MET A 111 9.99 14.35 11.54
N GLU A 112 9.54 13.58 12.53
CA GLU A 112 9.63 13.94 13.95
C GLU A 112 10.93 13.37 14.52
N LYS A 113 11.77 14.24 15.10
CA LYS A 113 12.99 13.85 15.81
C LYS A 113 12.70 13.62 17.29
N GLU A 114 13.58 12.86 17.95
CA GLU A 114 13.50 12.59 19.40
C GLU A 114 13.57 13.87 20.25
N ASP A 115 14.24 14.91 19.76
CA ASP A 115 14.33 16.23 20.42
C ASP A 115 13.05 17.08 20.26
N GLY A 116 12.00 16.52 19.66
CA GLY A 116 10.72 17.20 19.39
C GLY A 116 10.76 18.14 18.19
N LYS A 117 11.92 18.33 17.52
CA LYS A 117 12.00 19.11 16.30
C LYS A 117 11.41 18.35 15.12
N ARG A 118 10.99 19.11 14.11
CA ARG A 118 10.43 18.58 12.88
C ARG A 118 11.30 18.97 11.70
N VAL A 119 11.66 18.01 10.87
CA VAL A 119 12.41 18.24 9.63
C VAL A 119 11.48 18.04 8.45
N PHE A 120 11.37 19.05 7.60
CA PHE A 120 10.59 18.95 6.37
C PHE A 120 11.21 17.90 5.44
N LEU A 121 10.36 17.05 4.85
CA LEU A 121 10.79 16.01 3.90
C LEU A 121 10.30 16.30 2.47
N MET A 122 8.99 16.52 2.32
CA MET A 122 8.37 16.69 1.01
C MET A 122 6.99 17.33 1.10
N ALA A 123 6.54 17.91 0.00
CA ALA A 123 5.22 18.47 -0.18
C ALA A 123 4.48 17.75 -1.32
N GLY A 124 3.18 17.60 -1.18
CA GLY A 124 2.30 16.92 -2.13
C GLY A 124 1.08 17.76 -2.45
N ARG A 125 0.70 17.86 -3.73
CA ARG A 125 -0.50 18.62 -4.12
C ARG A 125 -1.19 18.05 -5.35
N LYS A 126 -2.53 17.98 -5.27
CA LYS A 126 -3.37 17.58 -6.39
C LYS A 126 -3.34 18.64 -7.50
N ARG A 127 -3.10 18.21 -8.73
CA ARG A 127 -3.09 19.06 -9.92
C ARG A 127 -4.50 19.42 -10.36
N LYS A 128 -4.62 20.63 -10.89
CA LYS A 128 -5.83 21.11 -11.56
C LYS A 128 -5.94 20.52 -12.98
N LYS A 129 -7.14 20.57 -13.55
CA LYS A 129 -7.43 20.25 -14.96
C LYS A 129 -6.97 18.85 -15.40
N CYS A 130 -6.99 17.88 -14.48
CA CYS A 130 -6.68 16.48 -14.77
C CYS A 130 -7.99 15.66 -14.81
N LYS A 131 -8.12 14.77 -15.81
CA LYS A 131 -9.28 13.87 -15.94
C LYS A 131 -9.40 12.88 -14.77
N THR A 132 -8.26 12.54 -14.16
CA THR A 132 -8.18 11.68 -12.96
C THR A 132 -7.39 12.41 -11.88
N SER A 133 -7.45 11.91 -10.65
CA SER A 133 -6.67 12.47 -9.55
C SER A 133 -5.18 12.27 -9.81
N ASN A 134 -4.43 13.36 -9.75
CA ASN A 134 -3.02 13.40 -10.04
C ASN A 134 -2.34 14.32 -9.03
N TYR A 135 -1.51 13.76 -8.15
CA TYR A 135 -0.74 14.54 -7.18
C TYR A 135 0.72 14.60 -7.64
N LEU A 136 1.31 15.79 -7.55
CA LEU A 136 2.75 15.98 -7.66
C LEU A 136 3.35 15.98 -6.26
N ILE A 137 4.51 15.35 -6.12
CA ILE A 137 5.29 15.28 -4.90
C ILE A 137 6.66 15.90 -5.16
N SER A 138 7.08 16.82 -4.30
CA SER A 138 8.29 17.63 -4.43
C SER A 138 9.04 17.73 -3.11
N ILE A 139 10.37 17.83 -3.16
CA ILE A 139 11.23 18.15 -2.02
C ILE A 139 11.36 19.66 -1.76
N ASP A 140 10.68 20.49 -2.55
CA ASP A 140 10.56 21.92 -2.32
C ASP A 140 9.12 22.26 -1.89
N PRO A 141 8.91 22.86 -0.70
CA PRO A 141 7.57 23.22 -0.22
C PRO A 141 6.91 24.32 -1.05
N THR A 142 7.70 25.14 -1.76
CA THR A 142 7.22 26.28 -2.54
C THR A 142 6.99 25.93 -4.02
N ASN A 143 7.74 24.96 -4.55
CA ASN A 143 7.71 24.60 -5.95
C ASN A 143 7.11 23.20 -6.18
N LEU A 144 5.83 23.20 -6.56
CA LEU A 144 5.05 22.00 -6.88
C LEU A 144 4.72 21.93 -8.37
N THR A 145 5.74 22.06 -9.20
CA THR A 145 5.64 21.93 -10.67
C THR A 145 6.39 20.70 -11.15
N ARG A 146 5.99 20.15 -12.31
CA ARG A 146 6.60 18.93 -12.84
C ARG A 146 7.99 19.17 -13.41
N ASP A 147 8.21 20.35 -13.99
CA ASP A 147 9.45 20.66 -14.71
C ASP A 147 10.51 21.27 -13.77
N ALA A 148 10.24 21.28 -12.46
CA ALA A 148 11.20 21.68 -11.46
C ALA A 148 12.08 20.51 -11.05
N ASN A 149 13.37 20.80 -10.82
CA ASN A 149 14.36 19.81 -10.37
C ASN A 149 14.03 19.18 -9.01
N CYS A 150 13.10 19.77 -8.25
CA CYS A 150 12.64 19.26 -6.97
C CYS A 150 11.48 18.25 -7.06
N TYR A 151 10.97 17.96 -8.26
CA TYR A 151 9.95 16.92 -8.48
C TYR A 151 10.54 15.53 -8.29
N ILE A 152 10.04 14.77 -7.31
CA ILE A 152 10.55 13.44 -6.98
C ILE A 152 9.54 12.31 -7.22
N GLY A 153 8.25 12.64 -7.39
CA GLY A 153 7.26 11.60 -7.59
C GLY A 153 5.85 12.07 -7.90
N LYS A 154 5.01 11.12 -8.31
CA LYS A 154 3.64 11.37 -8.75
C LYS A 154 2.71 10.24 -8.34
N LEU A 155 1.59 10.58 -7.74
CA LEU A 155 0.47 9.67 -7.49
C LEU A 155 -0.61 9.89 -8.55
N ARG A 156 -1.02 8.83 -9.26
CA ARG A 156 -2.08 8.89 -10.28
C ARG A 156 -3.18 7.90 -9.95
N SER A 157 -4.44 8.33 -9.98
CA SER A 157 -5.60 7.47 -9.85
C SER A 157 -6.12 6.97 -11.20
N ASN A 158 -6.85 5.86 -11.16
CA ASN A 158 -7.82 5.51 -12.19
C ASN A 158 -9.03 6.45 -12.16
N VAL A 159 -9.92 6.32 -13.13
CA VAL A 159 -11.12 7.18 -13.28
C VAL A 159 -12.05 7.08 -12.07
N LEU A 160 -12.18 5.90 -11.47
CA LEU A 160 -13.08 5.66 -10.33
C LEU A 160 -12.49 6.10 -8.98
N GLY A 161 -11.19 6.42 -8.91
CA GLY A 161 -10.51 6.73 -7.64
C GLY A 161 -10.35 5.52 -6.72
N THR A 162 -10.37 4.30 -7.27
CA THR A 162 -10.28 3.04 -6.53
C THR A 162 -8.91 2.38 -6.65
N LYS A 163 -8.16 2.71 -7.70
CA LYS A 163 -6.80 2.23 -7.92
C LYS A 163 -5.88 3.42 -8.12
N PHE A 164 -4.72 3.38 -7.49
CA PHE A 164 -3.70 4.41 -7.61
C PHE A 164 -2.34 3.78 -7.91
N THR A 165 -1.52 4.50 -8.66
CA THR A 165 -0.14 4.12 -8.96
C THR A 165 0.79 5.27 -8.61
N VAL A 166 1.89 4.94 -7.95
CA VAL A 166 2.95 5.86 -7.53
C VAL A 166 4.12 5.69 -8.46
N TYR A 167 4.57 6.80 -9.04
CA TYR A 167 5.73 6.87 -9.92
C TYR A 167 6.81 7.74 -9.31
N ASP A 168 8.06 7.48 -9.68
CA ASP A 168 9.21 8.33 -9.38
C ASP A 168 9.28 9.55 -10.33
N GLY A 169 10.47 10.20 -10.32
CA GLY A 169 10.84 11.32 -11.16
C GLY A 169 11.02 11.01 -12.65
N GLY A 170 11.06 9.72 -13.05
CA GLY A 170 11.44 9.33 -14.40
C GLY A 170 10.41 9.64 -15.50
N GLU A 171 10.83 9.43 -16.73
CA GLU A 171 10.06 9.78 -17.93
C GLU A 171 9.00 8.73 -18.28
N ASN A 172 7.86 9.19 -18.84
CA ASN A 172 6.80 8.27 -19.26
C ASN A 172 7.11 7.69 -20.65
N PRO A 173 7.34 6.36 -20.78
CA PRO A 173 7.66 5.71 -22.05
C PRO A 173 6.59 5.93 -23.14
N GLU A 174 5.31 6.07 -22.76
CA GLU A 174 4.23 6.32 -23.73
C GLU A 174 4.27 7.71 -24.35
N LYS A 175 4.82 8.71 -23.64
CA LYS A 175 4.83 10.10 -24.10
C LYS A 175 6.09 10.46 -24.88
N LYS A 176 7.18 9.76 -24.59
CA LYS A 176 8.48 9.91 -25.25
C LYS A 176 8.97 8.51 -25.62
N PRO A 177 8.65 7.99 -26.82
CA PRO A 177 9.14 6.68 -27.25
C PRO A 177 10.68 6.65 -27.42
N PHE A 178 11.29 7.82 -27.65
CA PHE A 178 12.74 8.00 -27.67
C PHE A 178 13.19 8.73 -26.40
N ILE A 179 13.41 7.98 -25.33
CA ILE A 179 14.04 8.49 -24.11
C ILE A 179 15.54 8.59 -24.39
N LYS A 180 16.13 9.76 -24.17
CA LYS A 180 17.59 9.95 -24.33
C LYS A 180 18.30 9.03 -23.33
N GLU A 181 19.49 8.53 -23.67
CA GLU A 181 20.29 7.70 -22.74
C GLU A 181 20.56 8.39 -21.38
N SER A 182 20.47 9.72 -21.33
CA SER A 182 20.59 10.52 -20.10
C SER A 182 19.34 10.56 -19.22
N GLU A 183 18.16 10.18 -19.72
CA GLU A 183 16.89 10.21 -18.99
C GLU A 183 16.48 8.78 -18.58
N SER A 184 16.10 8.57 -17.32
CA SER A 184 15.65 7.26 -16.85
C SER A 184 14.15 7.04 -17.14
N VAL A 185 13.79 5.80 -17.48
CA VAL A 185 12.39 5.37 -17.58
C VAL A 185 11.76 5.42 -16.18
N ARG A 186 10.53 5.94 -16.07
CA ARG A 186 9.81 5.97 -14.80
C ARG A 186 9.68 4.58 -14.16
N GLN A 187 9.86 4.54 -12.85
CA GLN A 187 9.61 3.36 -12.03
C GLN A 187 8.21 3.42 -11.40
N GLU A 188 7.61 2.26 -11.15
CA GLU A 188 6.44 2.14 -10.29
C GLU A 188 6.88 1.79 -8.87
N LEU A 189 6.67 2.71 -7.94
CA LEU A 189 7.10 2.58 -6.56
C LEU A 189 6.05 1.92 -5.67
N ALA A 190 4.77 2.11 -5.97
CA ALA A 190 3.69 1.48 -5.24
C ALA A 190 2.40 1.50 -6.08
N ALA A 191 1.50 0.56 -5.82
CA ALA A 191 0.13 0.60 -6.28
C ALA A 191 -0.82 0.38 -5.10
N ILE A 192 -1.91 1.14 -5.07
CA ILE A 192 -2.92 1.08 -4.01
C ILE A 192 -4.25 0.69 -4.63
N CYS A 193 -4.89 -0.33 -4.08
CA CYS A 193 -6.21 -0.79 -4.47
C CYS A 193 -7.16 -0.64 -3.28
N TYR A 194 -8.26 0.06 -3.49
CA TYR A 194 -9.38 0.12 -2.56
C TYR A 194 -10.51 -0.76 -3.10
N GLU A 195 -10.98 -1.68 -2.27
CA GLU A 195 -12.13 -2.51 -2.60
C GLU A 195 -13.39 -1.65 -2.66
N THR A 196 -14.18 -1.84 -3.73
CA THR A 196 -15.44 -1.13 -3.92
C THR A 196 -16.56 -1.91 -3.26
N ASN A 197 -17.32 -1.25 -2.38
CA ASN A 197 -18.46 -1.85 -1.72
C ASN A 197 -19.71 -1.73 -2.61
N VAL A 198 -19.74 -2.48 -3.73
CA VAL A 198 -20.81 -2.35 -4.75
C VAL A 198 -22.15 -2.95 -4.31
N LEU A 199 -22.17 -3.74 -3.24
CA LEU A 199 -23.34 -4.52 -2.78
C LEU A 199 -23.83 -4.16 -1.37
N GLY A 200 -23.44 -3.01 -0.82
CA GLY A 200 -23.95 -2.55 0.48
C GLY A 200 -23.45 -3.35 1.69
N PHE A 201 -22.41 -4.18 1.53
CA PHE A 201 -21.75 -4.84 2.65
C PHE A 201 -21.12 -3.78 3.57
N LYS A 202 -21.71 -3.62 4.75
CA LYS A 202 -21.24 -2.73 5.81
C LYS A 202 -20.04 -3.36 6.51
N GLY A 203 -18.88 -3.29 5.87
CA GLY A 203 -17.61 -3.75 6.43
C GLY A 203 -16.53 -2.66 6.36
N PRO A 204 -15.48 -2.74 7.20
CA PRO A 204 -14.30 -1.90 7.07
C PRO A 204 -13.73 -1.97 5.64
N ARG A 205 -13.37 -0.81 5.08
CA ARG A 205 -12.81 -0.74 3.71
C ARG A 205 -11.54 -1.57 3.63
N LYS A 206 -11.47 -2.46 2.65
CA LYS A 206 -10.26 -3.22 2.34
C LYS A 206 -9.36 -2.42 1.41
N MET A 207 -8.09 -2.39 1.76
CA MET A 207 -7.04 -1.67 1.07
C MET A 207 -5.86 -2.62 0.89
N THR A 208 -5.44 -2.79 -0.34
CA THR A 208 -4.25 -3.56 -0.72
C THR A 208 -3.20 -2.60 -1.25
N VAL A 209 -1.97 -2.73 -0.75
CA VAL A 209 -0.82 -1.95 -1.19
C VAL A 209 0.20 -2.91 -1.79
N ILE A 210 0.58 -2.69 -3.03
CA ILE A 210 1.57 -3.49 -3.75
C ILE A 210 2.82 -2.63 -3.90
N ILE A 211 3.96 -3.11 -3.44
CA ILE A 211 5.25 -2.44 -3.62
C ILE A 211 6.23 -3.42 -4.27
N PRO A 212 7.28 -2.92 -4.95
CA PRO A 212 8.36 -3.78 -5.40
C PRO A 212 9.03 -4.47 -4.22
N GLY A 213 9.47 -5.71 -4.44
CA GLY A 213 10.20 -6.51 -3.47
C GLY A 213 11.57 -5.95 -3.15
N MET A 214 12.23 -6.60 -2.19
CA MET A 214 13.56 -6.22 -1.71
C MET A 214 14.59 -7.24 -2.17
N LEU A 215 15.79 -6.76 -2.47
CA LEU A 215 16.99 -7.55 -2.71
C LEU A 215 17.65 -7.91 -1.35
N GLU A 216 18.63 -8.81 -1.39
CA GLU A 216 19.37 -9.26 -0.19
C GLU A 216 20.12 -8.13 0.52
N ASN A 217 20.47 -7.06 -0.18
CA ASN A 217 21.15 -5.88 0.34
C ASN A 217 20.18 -4.81 0.89
N ASP A 218 18.91 -5.16 1.11
CA ASP A 218 17.84 -4.24 1.53
C ASP A 218 17.55 -3.09 0.55
N GLU A 219 18.00 -3.21 -0.71
CA GLU A 219 17.60 -2.31 -1.78
C GLU A 219 16.32 -2.81 -2.47
N ARG A 220 15.60 -1.88 -3.09
CA ARG A 220 14.35 -2.19 -3.77
C ARG A 220 14.63 -2.76 -5.16
N VAL A 221 13.88 -3.79 -5.55
CA VAL A 221 13.84 -4.23 -6.95
C VAL A 221 13.24 -3.12 -7.81
N SER A 222 13.99 -2.62 -8.79
CA SER A 222 13.49 -1.63 -9.75
C SER A 222 12.48 -2.25 -10.72
N ILE A 223 11.29 -1.67 -10.79
CA ILE A 223 10.22 -2.06 -11.73
C ILE A 223 9.95 -0.86 -12.64
N CYS A 224 10.42 -0.94 -13.88
CA CYS A 224 10.24 0.07 -14.93
C CYS A 224 9.34 -0.50 -16.04
N PRO A 225 8.00 -0.39 -15.94
CA PRO A 225 7.11 -1.02 -16.91
C PRO A 225 7.30 -0.45 -18.31
N LYS A 226 7.62 -1.32 -19.28
CA LYS A 226 7.69 -0.96 -20.71
C LYS A 226 6.35 -1.16 -21.43
N ASN A 227 5.49 -1.98 -20.86
CA ASN A 227 4.15 -2.31 -21.34
C ASN A 227 3.17 -2.43 -20.16
N GLU A 228 1.86 -2.50 -20.46
CA GLU A 228 0.82 -2.57 -19.42
C GLU A 228 0.90 -3.84 -18.56
N LEU A 229 1.37 -4.96 -19.13
CA LEU A 229 1.49 -6.25 -18.42
C LEU A 229 2.55 -6.23 -17.31
N GLU A 230 3.52 -5.33 -17.40
CA GLU A 230 4.59 -5.17 -16.43
C GLU A 230 4.24 -4.25 -15.25
N THR A 231 3.10 -3.56 -15.31
CA THR A 231 2.66 -2.67 -14.21
C THR A 231 2.36 -3.47 -12.94
N LEU A 232 2.55 -2.84 -11.77
CA LEU A 232 2.31 -3.47 -10.47
C LEU A 232 0.86 -3.97 -10.35
N LEU A 233 -0.10 -3.18 -10.84
CA LEU A 233 -1.51 -3.51 -10.79
C LEU A 233 -1.86 -4.76 -11.62
N VAL A 234 -1.32 -4.86 -12.84
CA VAL A 234 -1.60 -5.97 -13.75
C VAL A 234 -0.87 -7.24 -13.32
N ARG A 235 0.39 -7.13 -12.89
CA ARG A 235 1.14 -8.25 -12.33
C ARG A 235 0.42 -8.86 -11.14
N HIS A 236 -0.02 -8.03 -10.20
CA HIS A 236 -0.79 -8.49 -9.04
C HIS A 236 -2.13 -9.13 -9.45
N SER A 237 -2.89 -8.53 -10.37
CA SER A 237 -4.17 -9.12 -10.80
C SER A 237 -4.01 -10.47 -11.52
N ASN A 238 -2.88 -10.68 -12.19
CA ASN A 238 -2.57 -11.93 -12.89
C ASN A 238 -1.94 -13.00 -11.96
N GLY A 239 -1.81 -12.71 -10.65
CA GLY A 239 -1.15 -13.62 -9.71
C GLY A 239 0.38 -13.70 -9.90
N ASN A 240 0.97 -12.82 -10.70
CA ASN A 240 2.42 -12.72 -10.82
C ASN A 240 2.97 -11.87 -9.67
N ALA A 241 3.17 -12.52 -8.52
CA ALA A 241 3.73 -11.90 -7.32
C ALA A 241 5.27 -11.95 -7.28
N ASP A 242 5.95 -12.37 -8.36
CA ASP A 242 7.41 -12.43 -8.39
C ASP A 242 8.00 -11.03 -8.17
N LYS A 243 8.90 -10.94 -7.18
CA LYS A 243 9.54 -9.69 -6.74
C LYS A 243 8.54 -8.59 -6.37
N LEU A 244 7.36 -8.94 -5.89
CA LEU A 244 6.37 -8.02 -5.35
C LEU A 244 6.14 -8.32 -3.86
N VAL A 245 5.80 -7.29 -3.11
CA VAL A 245 5.29 -7.42 -1.74
C VAL A 245 3.86 -6.88 -1.72
N THR A 246 2.93 -7.74 -1.32
CA THR A 246 1.51 -7.40 -1.16
C THR A 246 1.22 -7.18 0.32
N LEU A 247 0.86 -5.96 0.65
CA LEU A 247 0.46 -5.52 1.99
C LEU A 247 -1.05 -5.26 2.01
N VAL A 248 -1.64 -5.37 3.18
CA VAL A 248 -3.08 -5.14 3.38
C VAL A 248 -3.30 -4.24 4.59
N ASN A 249 -4.45 -3.56 4.64
CA ASN A 249 -4.83 -2.89 5.88
C ASN A 249 -5.15 -3.92 6.96
N LYS A 250 -4.68 -3.66 8.18
CA LYS A 250 -5.01 -4.46 9.36
C LYS A 250 -6.51 -4.34 9.63
N SER A 251 -7.16 -5.47 9.85
CA SER A 251 -8.56 -5.51 10.27
C SER A 251 -8.67 -4.98 11.70
N PRO A 252 -9.63 -4.08 11.99
CA PRO A 252 -9.81 -3.58 13.35
C PRO A 252 -10.33 -4.69 14.26
N THR A 253 -9.93 -4.63 15.52
CA THR A 253 -10.41 -5.56 16.56
C THR A 253 -11.65 -4.99 17.23
N TRP A 254 -12.62 -5.85 17.54
CA TRP A 254 -13.77 -5.44 18.35
C TRP A 254 -13.33 -5.10 19.77
N ASN A 255 -13.70 -3.91 20.25
CA ASN A 255 -13.50 -3.51 21.64
C ASN A 255 -14.86 -3.49 22.35
N GLU A 256 -15.02 -4.37 23.34
CA GLU A 256 -16.26 -4.52 24.10
C GLU A 256 -16.56 -3.29 24.98
N GLN A 257 -15.54 -2.62 25.50
CA GLN A 257 -15.73 -1.45 26.37
C GLN A 257 -16.26 -0.24 25.58
N THR A 258 -15.78 -0.03 24.35
CA THR A 258 -16.20 1.07 23.48
C THR A 258 -17.28 0.67 22.48
N GLN A 259 -17.72 -0.61 22.49
CA GLN A 259 -18.68 -1.19 21.54
C GLN A 259 -18.39 -0.81 20.08
N SER A 260 -17.11 -0.88 19.69
CA SER A 260 -16.66 -0.40 18.38
C SER A 260 -15.41 -1.14 17.91
N TYR A 261 -15.23 -1.15 16.58
CA TYR A 261 -14.02 -1.66 15.94
C TYR A 261 -12.90 -0.63 16.05
N VAL A 262 -11.79 -1.02 16.69
CA VAL A 262 -10.64 -0.14 16.97
C VAL A 262 -9.32 -0.75 16.48
N LEU A 263 -8.35 0.13 16.24
CA LEU A 263 -6.95 -0.23 16.03
C LEU A 263 -6.12 0.48 17.11
N ASN A 264 -5.09 -0.22 17.61
CA ASN A 264 -4.18 0.37 18.59
C ASN A 264 -3.04 1.12 17.89
N PHE A 265 -3.05 2.44 18.00
CA PHE A 265 -2.03 3.33 17.45
C PHE A 265 -1.00 3.80 18.48
N HIS A 266 -0.96 3.21 19.68
CA HIS A 266 0.01 3.55 20.73
C HIS A 266 0.10 5.06 21.03
N GLY A 267 -1.05 5.75 21.04
CA GLY A 267 -1.12 7.20 21.27
C GLY A 267 -0.74 8.08 20.07
N ARG A 268 -0.25 7.51 18.96
CA ARG A 268 0.09 8.27 17.73
C ARG A 268 -1.15 8.84 17.04
N VAL A 269 -2.32 8.24 17.23
CA VAL A 269 -3.61 8.67 16.65
C VAL A 269 -4.59 8.93 17.78
N THR A 270 -5.19 10.12 17.80
CA THR A 270 -6.05 10.56 18.91
C THR A 270 -7.47 10.91 18.48
N GLN A 271 -7.74 11.03 17.17
CA GLN A 271 -9.08 11.32 16.67
C GLN A 271 -9.62 10.18 15.82
N ALA A 272 -10.86 9.78 16.07
CA ALA A 272 -11.57 8.81 15.24
C ALA A 272 -11.74 9.33 13.80
N SER A 273 -11.43 8.48 12.82
CA SER A 273 -11.64 8.77 11.41
C SER A 273 -11.65 7.50 10.58
N VAL A 274 -12.48 7.44 9.54
CA VAL A 274 -12.43 6.41 8.49
C VAL A 274 -11.12 6.40 7.69
N LYS A 275 -10.26 7.40 7.90
CA LYS A 275 -8.93 7.50 7.32
C LYS A 275 -7.83 6.89 8.18
N ASN A 276 -8.14 6.46 9.41
CA ASN A 276 -7.16 5.83 10.27
C ASN A 276 -6.96 4.38 9.81
N PHE A 277 -5.72 3.98 9.53
CA PHE A 277 -5.40 2.62 9.12
C PHE A 277 -3.98 2.23 9.52
N GLN A 278 -3.76 0.93 9.62
CA GLN A 278 -2.44 0.31 9.70
C GLN A 278 -2.28 -0.61 8.49
N ILE A 279 -1.09 -0.67 7.91
CA ILE A 279 -0.72 -1.56 6.81
C ILE A 279 0.24 -2.61 7.36
N ILE A 280 -0.05 -3.87 7.05
CA ILE A 280 0.69 -5.04 7.52
C ILE A 280 0.99 -5.99 6.36
N HIS A 281 1.94 -6.89 6.58
CA HIS A 281 2.09 -8.06 5.72
C HIS A 281 1.10 -9.15 6.21
N PRO A 282 0.37 -9.85 5.32
CA PRO A 282 -0.58 -10.90 5.74
C PRO A 282 0.04 -12.00 6.61
N ASP A 283 1.30 -12.36 6.33
CA ASP A 283 2.02 -13.39 7.10
C ASP A 283 2.54 -12.92 8.47
N ASN A 284 2.48 -11.61 8.77
CA ASN A 284 2.91 -11.04 10.04
C ASN A 284 2.07 -9.81 10.41
N GLU A 285 0.95 -10.05 11.10
CA GLU A 285 0.01 -9.00 11.47
C GLU A 285 0.49 -8.06 12.59
N ASP A 286 1.50 -8.47 13.35
CA ASP A 286 2.06 -7.68 14.46
C ASP A 286 3.05 -6.63 13.96
N TYR A 287 3.71 -6.90 12.84
CA TYR A 287 4.63 -5.96 12.21
C TYR A 287 3.88 -4.90 11.40
N ILE A 288 3.76 -3.70 11.97
CA ILE A 288 3.12 -2.55 11.33
C ILE A 288 4.10 -1.89 10.36
N VAL A 289 3.91 -2.13 9.07
CA VAL A 289 4.74 -1.52 8.00
C VAL A 289 4.48 -0.03 7.88
N MET A 290 3.23 0.38 8.04
CA MET A 290 2.83 1.79 8.02
C MET A 290 1.62 2.00 8.92
N GLN A 291 1.59 3.08 9.67
CA GLN A 291 0.38 3.53 10.36
C GLN A 291 0.09 4.98 10.03
N PHE A 292 -1.19 5.29 9.88
CA PHE A 292 -1.63 6.63 9.56
C PHE A 292 -2.93 6.93 10.30
N GLY A 293 -3.05 8.13 10.84
CA GLY A 293 -4.31 8.57 11.42
C GLY A 293 -4.34 10.02 11.86
N ARG A 294 -5.56 10.47 12.19
CA ARG A 294 -5.83 11.86 12.53
C ARG A 294 -5.48 12.18 13.97
N VAL A 295 -4.85 13.34 14.18
CA VAL A 295 -4.49 13.83 15.52
C VAL A 295 -5.11 15.19 15.83
N ALA A 296 -5.24 16.05 14.82
CA ALA A 296 -5.99 17.31 14.93
C ALA A 296 -6.80 17.58 13.66
N GLU A 297 -7.49 18.73 13.60
CA GLU A 297 -7.92 19.25 12.31
C GLU A 297 -6.70 19.52 11.43
N ASP A 298 -6.72 18.98 10.20
CA ASP A 298 -5.65 19.15 9.22
C ASP A 298 -4.26 18.64 9.63
N VAL A 299 -4.17 17.85 10.70
CA VAL A 299 -2.91 17.27 11.18
C VAL A 299 -3.06 15.78 11.45
N PHE A 300 -2.13 15.01 10.91
CA PHE A 300 -2.13 13.54 10.91
C PHE A 300 -0.75 13.01 11.30
N SER A 301 -0.72 11.89 12.02
CA SER A 301 0.49 11.10 12.20
C SER A 301 0.63 10.12 11.04
N MET A 302 1.86 9.89 10.62
CA MET A 302 2.21 8.92 9.58
C MET A 302 3.55 8.32 9.97
N ASP A 303 3.56 7.04 10.32
CA ASP A 303 4.81 6.35 10.65
C ASP A 303 4.98 5.18 9.70
N TYR A 304 6.23 4.87 9.34
CA TYR A 304 6.54 3.77 8.42
C TYR A 304 7.83 3.07 8.80
N SER A 305 7.92 1.80 8.42
CA SER A 305 9.02 0.90 8.71
C SER A 305 9.42 0.12 7.44
N PHE A 306 10.51 -0.64 7.50
CA PHE A 306 10.97 -1.46 6.38
C PHE A 306 9.82 -2.35 5.87
N PRO A 307 9.62 -2.56 4.55
CA PRO A 307 10.45 -2.14 3.41
C PRO A 307 10.01 -0.82 2.75
N MET A 308 9.21 0.00 3.45
CA MET A 308 8.63 1.21 2.89
C MET A 308 9.61 2.40 2.94
N CYS A 309 9.58 3.28 1.95
CA CYS A 309 10.27 4.59 1.99
C CYS A 309 9.28 5.75 2.22
N ALA A 310 9.81 6.94 2.53
CA ALA A 310 8.98 8.11 2.80
C ALA A 310 8.05 8.48 1.63
N LEU A 311 8.57 8.40 0.39
CA LEU A 311 7.78 8.74 -0.80
C LEU A 311 6.60 7.78 -1.00
N GLN A 312 6.80 6.47 -0.77
CA GLN A 312 5.74 5.48 -0.82
C GLN A 312 4.70 5.74 0.27
N ALA A 313 5.13 5.87 1.53
CA ALA A 313 4.25 6.12 2.67
C ALA A 313 3.42 7.39 2.45
N PHE A 314 4.05 8.48 2.01
CA PHE A 314 3.37 9.74 1.76
C PHE A 314 2.36 9.63 0.61
N ALA A 315 2.71 8.95 -0.47
CA ALA A 315 1.80 8.74 -1.59
C ALA A 315 0.58 7.88 -1.20
N ILE A 316 0.77 6.85 -0.36
CA ILE A 316 -0.32 6.04 0.22
C ILE A 316 -1.23 6.91 1.10
N THR A 317 -0.65 7.79 1.91
CA THR A 317 -1.40 8.77 2.69
C THR A 317 -2.21 9.71 1.79
N LEU A 318 -1.62 10.22 0.71
CA LEU A 318 -2.32 11.09 -0.26
C LEU A 318 -3.51 10.39 -0.93
N SER A 319 -3.41 9.10 -1.27
CA SER A 319 -4.55 8.35 -1.84
C SER A 319 -5.70 8.16 -0.85
N SER A 320 -5.42 8.21 0.46
CA SER A 320 -6.45 8.16 1.50
C SER A 320 -7.29 9.45 1.58
N PHE A 321 -6.70 10.60 1.23
CA PHE A 321 -7.39 11.88 1.21
C PHE A 321 -8.26 12.10 -0.02
N ASP A 322 -7.95 11.41 -1.11
CA ASP A 322 -8.70 11.54 -2.35
C ASP A 322 -10.10 10.94 -2.20
N GLY A 323 -11.10 11.70 -2.66
CA GLY A 323 -12.51 11.28 -2.66
C GLY A 323 -12.69 10.07 -3.58
N LYS A 324 -13.36 9.04 -3.07
CA LYS A 324 -13.58 7.78 -3.80
C LYS A 324 -15.05 7.72 -4.17
N LEU A 325 -15.35 7.91 -5.46
CA LEU A 325 -16.73 7.95 -5.96
C LEU A 325 -17.52 6.64 -5.73
N ALA A 326 -16.83 5.53 -5.44
CA ALA A 326 -17.41 4.19 -5.32
C ALA A 326 -17.11 3.47 -3.99
N CYS A 327 -16.58 4.18 -2.99
CA CYS A 327 -16.24 3.58 -1.69
C CYS A 327 -16.96 4.24 -0.51
N GLU A 328 -17.88 5.18 -0.74
CA GLU A 328 -18.65 5.86 0.33
C GLU A 328 -19.62 4.94 1.06
#